data_AF-A0A410DTA9-F1
#
_entry.id   AF-A0A410DTA9-F1
#
_cell.length_a   1.000
_cell.length_b   1.000
_cell.length_c   1.000
_cell.angle_alpha   90.00
_cell.angle_beta   90.00
_cell.angle_gamma   90.00
#
_symmetry.space_group_name_H-M   'P 1'
#
loop_
_entity.id
_entity.type
_entity.pdbx_description
1 polymer ?
#
loop_
_entity_poly.entity_id
_entity_poly.type
_entity_poly.pdbx_seq_one_letter_code
_entity_poly.pdbx_strand_id
1 'polypeptide(L)'
;MCKDCPHRSECINGKVSARTLEVGVNAHEYYEYSQRAKTQDFLEKYKNRSCNEWKNGEMKRFHGLDRAKGYGLRSMGMQARLTALAVNLKRIAKLVSSFLLDILKFFTNKGCLIYFY
;
A
#
# COMPACT_ATOMS: atom_id res chain seq x y z
N MET A 1 -6.06 40.23 -28.78
CA MET A 1 -5.95 39.36 -27.56
C MET A 1 -5.11 38.12 -27.86
N CYS A 2 -4.26 37.71 -26.90
CA CYS A 2 -3.00 36.96 -27.05
C CYS A 2 -1.90 37.64 -27.91
N LYS A 3 -2.19 38.09 -29.13
CA LYS A 3 -1.20 38.77 -30.00
C LYS A 3 -0.70 40.11 -29.44
N ASP A 4 -1.61 40.90 -28.89
CA ASP A 4 -1.34 42.25 -28.35
C ASP A 4 -1.16 42.24 -26.82
N CYS A 5 -0.98 41.06 -26.22
CA CYS A 5 -0.84 40.93 -24.78
C CYS A 5 0.59 41.29 -24.34
N PRO A 6 0.80 42.21 -23.38
CA PRO A 6 2.13 42.56 -22.86
C PRO A 6 2.90 41.35 -22.31
N HIS A 7 2.18 40.35 -21.77
CA HIS A 7 2.74 39.13 -21.19
C HIS A 7 2.80 37.95 -22.18
N ARG A 8 2.69 38.22 -23.49
CA ARG A 8 2.68 37.16 -24.52
C ARG A 8 3.94 36.29 -24.45
N SER A 9 5.10 36.90 -24.25
CA SER A 9 6.39 36.21 -24.13
C SER A 9 6.47 35.25 -22.94
N GLU A 10 5.72 35.52 -21.87
CA GLU A 10 5.68 34.68 -20.67
C GLU A 10 4.69 33.50 -20.81
N CYS A 11 3.66 33.66 -21.64
CA CYS A 11 2.55 32.71 -21.75
C CYS A 11 2.69 31.75 -22.95
N ILE A 12 3.28 32.22 -24.05
CA ILE A 12 3.35 31.53 -25.34
C ILE A 12 4.80 31.49 -25.83
N ASN A 13 5.40 30.30 -25.84
CA ASN A 13 6.70 30.10 -26.48
C ASN A 13 6.54 29.81 -27.98
N GLY A 14 7.22 30.58 -28.81
CA GLY A 14 7.29 30.35 -30.26
C GLY A 14 6.23 31.06 -31.10
N LYS A 15 5.95 30.49 -32.28
CA LYS A 15 5.15 31.13 -33.35
C LYS A 15 3.64 30.90 -33.25
N VAL A 16 3.16 30.22 -32.21
CA VAL A 16 1.73 29.97 -31.99
C VAL A 16 0.98 31.26 -31.67
N SER A 17 -0.24 31.38 -32.21
CA SER A 17 -1.06 32.60 -32.08
C SER A 17 -1.76 32.72 -30.73
N ALA A 18 -1.98 31.60 -30.06
CA ALA A 18 -2.65 31.50 -28.77
C ALA A 18 -2.09 30.31 -27.97
N ARG A 19 -2.28 30.33 -26.65
CA ARG A 19 -1.99 29.19 -25.79
C ARG A 19 -3.14 28.19 -25.89
N THR A 20 -2.85 26.96 -26.31
CA THR A 20 -3.83 25.86 -26.28
C THR A 20 -3.64 25.08 -24.98
N LEU A 21 -4.73 24.89 -24.23
CA LEU A 21 -4.76 24.01 -23.07
C LEU A 21 -5.66 22.82 -23.38
N GLU A 22 -5.11 21.63 -23.28
CA GLU A 22 -5.88 20.39 -23.34
C GLU A 22 -6.26 19.97 -21.93
N VAL A 23 -7.55 19.80 -21.69
CA VAL A 23 -8.10 19.38 -20.40
C VAL A 23 -8.77 18.03 -20.62
N GLY A 24 -8.32 17.02 -19.87
CA GLY A 24 -8.94 15.69 -19.92
C GLY A 24 -10.38 15.75 -19.39
N VAL A 25 -11.24 14.89 -19.92
CA VAL A 25 -12.67 14.80 -19.53
C VAL A 25 -12.84 14.67 -18.01
N ASN A 26 -11.93 13.94 -17.35
CA ASN A 26 -11.98 13.67 -15.91
C ASN A 26 -11.12 14.65 -15.07
N ALA A 27 -10.63 15.75 -15.65
CA ALA A 27 -9.70 16.65 -14.96
C ALA A 27 -10.30 17.24 -13.68
N HIS A 28 -11.59 17.54 -13.68
CA HIS A 28 -12.30 18.02 -12.50
C HIS A 28 -12.29 16.98 -11.37
N GLU A 29 -12.62 15.73 -11.68
CA GLU A 29 -12.66 14.62 -10.72
C GLU A 29 -11.26 14.33 -10.14
N TYR A 30 -10.22 14.33 -10.98
CA TYR A 30 -8.84 14.16 -10.51
C TYR A 30 -8.38 15.32 -9.63
N TYR A 31 -8.82 16.54 -9.93
CA TYR A 31 -8.54 17.69 -9.08
C TYR A 31 -9.19 17.53 -7.70
N GLU A 32 -10.45 17.10 -7.63
CA GLU A 32 -11.14 16.83 -6.36
C GLU A 32 -10.43 15.74 -5.54
N TYR A 33 -10.01 14.64 -6.15
CA TYR A 33 -9.23 13.60 -5.47
C TYR A 33 -7.90 14.13 -4.94
N SER A 34 -7.21 14.96 -5.72
CA SER A 34 -5.98 15.63 -5.29
C SER A 34 -6.21 16.53 -4.08
N GLN A 35 -7.31 17.31 -4.04
CA GLN A 35 -7.62 18.12 -2.86
C GLN A 35 -7.96 17.25 -1.65
N ARG A 36 -8.73 16.18 -1.83
CA ARG A 36 -9.05 15.22 -0.75
C ARG A 36 -7.78 14.58 -0.18
N ALA A 37 -6.83 14.22 -1.03
CA ALA A 37 -5.58 13.59 -0.61
C ALA A 37 -4.71 14.49 0.28
N LYS A 38 -4.93 15.81 0.27
CA LYS A 38 -4.23 16.79 1.13
C LYS A 38 -4.91 16.99 2.49
N THR A 39 -6.11 16.47 2.68
CA THR A 39 -6.82 16.61 3.96
C THR A 39 -6.12 15.82 5.07
N GLN A 40 -6.19 16.33 6.30
CA GLN A 40 -5.56 15.68 7.45
C GLN A 40 -6.11 14.26 7.70
N ASP A 41 -7.44 14.08 7.59
CA ASP A 41 -8.10 12.77 7.71
C ASP A 41 -7.56 11.76 6.69
N PHE A 42 -7.33 12.19 5.44
CA PHE A 42 -6.73 11.32 4.44
C PHE A 42 -5.29 10.96 4.79
N LEU A 43 -4.47 11.94 5.18
CA LEU A 43 -3.06 11.72 5.52
C LEU A 43 -2.90 10.76 6.71
N GLU A 44 -3.76 10.87 7.72
CA GLU A 44 -3.78 9.95 8.85
C GLU A 44 -4.13 8.52 8.43
N LYS A 45 -5.16 8.35 7.61
CA LYS A 45 -5.51 7.04 7.04
C LYS A 45 -4.40 6.49 6.13
N TYR A 46 -3.73 7.35 5.38
CA TYR A 46 -2.68 6.97 4.44
C TYR A 46 -1.46 6.34 5.12
N LYS A 47 -1.17 6.69 6.38
CA LYS A 47 -0.07 6.07 7.16
C LYS A 47 -0.20 4.54 7.24
N ASN A 48 -1.42 4.02 7.30
CA ASN A 48 -1.69 2.58 7.37
C ASN A 48 -1.36 1.82 6.08
N ARG A 49 -1.16 2.53 4.96
CA ARG A 49 -0.82 1.92 3.67
C ARG A 49 0.52 1.20 3.70
N SER A 50 1.49 1.74 4.42
CA SER A 50 2.84 1.17 4.55
C SER A 50 2.81 -0.29 5.05
N CYS A 51 1.98 -0.58 6.06
CA CYS A 51 1.77 -1.93 6.58
C CYS A 51 1.19 -2.88 5.52
N ASN A 52 0.23 -2.39 4.72
CA ASN A 52 -0.39 -3.18 3.66
C ASN A 52 0.58 -3.44 2.50
N GLU A 53 1.39 -2.46 2.12
CA GLU A 53 2.39 -2.61 1.06
C GLU A 53 3.47 -3.61 1.43
N TRP A 54 3.93 -3.60 2.68
CA TRP A 54 4.87 -4.59 3.16
C TRP A 54 4.30 -6.02 3.06
N LYS A 55 3.03 -6.21 3.46
CA LYS A 55 2.34 -7.51 3.32
C LYS A 55 2.13 -7.94 1.86
N ASN A 56 1.78 -7.00 0.98
CA ASN A 56 1.70 -7.28 -0.44
C ASN A 56 3.07 -7.65 -1.02
N GLY A 57 4.14 -7.01 -0.55
CA GLY A 57 5.53 -7.35 -0.88
C GLY A 57 5.89 -8.77 -0.46
N GLU A 58 5.55 -9.17 0.77
CA GLU A 58 5.74 -10.54 1.27
C GLU A 58 5.01 -11.56 0.40
N MET A 59 3.71 -11.33 0.12
CA MET A 59 2.89 -12.22 -0.70
C MET A 59 3.46 -12.39 -2.12
N LYS A 60 3.90 -11.29 -2.74
CA LYS A 60 4.49 -11.33 -4.08
C LYS A 60 5.85 -12.02 -4.10
N ARG A 61 6.78 -11.59 -3.24
CA ARG A 61 8.19 -12.04 -3.28
C ARG A 61 8.40 -13.45 -2.75
N PHE A 62 7.68 -13.83 -1.69
CA PHE A 62 7.96 -15.09 -0.97
C PHE A 62 6.85 -16.13 -1.12
N HIS A 63 5.66 -15.74 -1.56
CA HIS A 63 4.51 -16.64 -1.70
C HIS A 63 3.96 -16.75 -3.13
N GLY A 64 4.76 -16.33 -4.11
CA GLY A 64 4.51 -16.57 -5.54
C GLY A 64 3.27 -15.86 -6.09
N LEU A 65 2.87 -14.73 -5.50
CA LEU A 65 1.81 -13.87 -6.03
C LEU A 65 2.33 -12.89 -7.09
N ASP A 66 3.63 -12.89 -7.38
CA ASP A 66 4.25 -12.18 -8.50
C ASP A 66 3.90 -12.77 -9.86
N ARG A 67 3.54 -14.06 -9.92
CA ARG A 67 3.17 -14.78 -11.14
C ARG A 67 1.79 -15.41 -11.03
N ALA A 68 1.00 -15.27 -12.09
CA ALA A 68 -0.25 -16.00 -12.25
C ALA A 68 0.01 -17.50 -12.42
N LYS A 69 -0.59 -18.34 -11.57
CA LYS A 69 -0.53 -19.81 -11.70
C LYS A 69 -1.60 -20.39 -12.61
N GLY A 70 -2.64 -19.61 -12.93
CA GLY A 70 -3.71 -20.03 -13.82
C GLY A 70 -4.38 -18.82 -14.47
N TYR A 71 -5.20 -19.08 -15.48
CA TYR A 71 -5.81 -18.04 -16.31
C TYR A 71 -7.12 -17.50 -15.73
N GLY A 72 -7.37 -16.21 -15.97
CA GLY A 72 -8.61 -15.55 -15.62
C GLY A 72 -8.71 -15.06 -14.17
N LEU A 73 -9.63 -14.11 -13.95
CA LEU A 73 -9.83 -13.44 -12.66
C LEU A 73 -10.20 -14.41 -11.53
N ARG A 74 -10.95 -15.47 -11.84
CA ARG A 74 -11.33 -16.48 -10.85
C ARG A 74 -10.11 -17.21 -10.29
N SER A 75 -9.21 -17.66 -11.16
CA SER A 75 -7.98 -18.36 -10.76
C SER A 75 -7.06 -17.42 -9.95
N MET A 76 -6.85 -16.20 -10.45
CA MET A 76 -6.05 -15.19 -9.76
C MET A 76 -6.63 -14.82 -8.39
N GLY A 77 -7.94 -14.66 -8.30
CA GLY A 77 -8.62 -14.39 -7.03
C GLY A 77 -8.49 -15.55 -6.04
N MET A 78 -8.54 -16.80 -6.50
CA MET A 78 -8.31 -17.97 -5.64
C MET A 78 -6.86 -18.02 -5.15
N GLN A 79 -5.89 -17.84 -6.04
CA GLN A 79 -4.47 -17.77 -5.68
C GLN A 79 -4.20 -16.68 -4.64
N ALA A 80 -4.70 -15.46 -4.86
CA ALA A 80 -4.53 -14.36 -3.93
C ALA A 80 -5.12 -14.66 -2.54
N ARG A 81 -6.33 -15.24 -2.46
CA ARG A 81 -6.97 -15.60 -1.19
C ARG A 81 -6.20 -16.69 -0.44
N LEU A 82 -5.77 -17.74 -1.13
CA LEU A 82 -5.00 -18.82 -0.52
C LEU A 82 -3.62 -18.33 -0.03
N THR A 83 -2.95 -17.48 -0.81
CA THR A 83 -1.69 -16.85 -0.40
C THR A 83 -1.88 -15.97 0.85
N ALA A 84 -2.92 -15.13 0.88
CA ALA A 84 -3.24 -14.31 2.04
C ALA A 84 -3.53 -15.15 3.29
N LEU A 85 -4.30 -16.24 3.13
CA LEU A 85 -4.57 -17.19 4.21
C LEU A 85 -3.27 -17.80 4.76
N ALA A 86 -2.39 -18.29 3.88
CA ALA A 86 -1.12 -18.89 4.29
C ALA A 86 -0.21 -17.91 5.06
N VAL A 87 -0.08 -16.66 4.57
CA VAL A 87 0.70 -15.61 5.25
C VAL A 87 0.11 -15.25 6.61
N ASN A 88 -1.22 -15.17 6.71
CA ASN A 88 -1.91 -14.89 7.97
C ASN A 88 -1.72 -16.03 8.99
N LEU A 89 -1.84 -17.28 8.57
CA LEU A 89 -1.59 -18.45 9.41
C LEU A 89 -0.14 -18.45 9.94
N LYS A 90 0.84 -18.16 9.08
CA LYS A 90 2.25 -18.02 9.48
C LYS A 90 2.44 -16.92 10.54
N ARG A 91 1.72 -15.82 10.43
CA ARG A 91 1.77 -14.71 11.41
C ARG A 91 1.16 -15.14 12.74
N ILE A 92 0.00 -15.78 12.75
CA ILE A 92 -0.65 -16.29 13.97
C ILE A 92 0.27 -17.27 14.69
N ALA A 93 0.84 -18.24 13.96
CA ALA A 93 1.77 -19.22 14.52
C ALA A 93 2.98 -18.55 15.17
N LYS A 94 3.56 -17.51 14.53
CA LYS A 94 4.67 -16.75 15.09
C LYS A 94 4.29 -16.03 16.38
N LEU A 95 3.12 -15.39 16.43
CA LEU A 95 2.65 -14.68 17.63
C LEU A 95 2.43 -15.65 18.80
N VAL A 96 1.79 -16.78 18.55
CA VAL A 96 1.56 -17.81 19.56
C VAL A 96 2.89 -18.37 20.07
N SER A 97 3.83 -18.68 19.16
CA SER A 97 5.16 -19.16 19.54
C SER A 97 5.93 -18.14 20.38
N SER A 98 5.94 -16.85 20.00
CA SER A 98 6.57 -15.79 20.81
C SER A 98 5.95 -15.69 22.19
N PHE A 99 4.62 -15.72 22.28
CA PHE A 99 3.92 -15.68 23.56
C PHE A 99 4.26 -16.87 24.47
N LEU A 100 4.31 -18.08 23.91
CA LEU A 100 4.73 -19.28 24.65
C LEU A 100 6.19 -19.18 25.14
N LEU A 101 7.09 -18.64 24.32
CA LEU A 101 8.48 -18.41 24.71
C LEU A 101 8.60 -17.40 25.85
N ASP A 102 7.80 -16.34 25.82
CA ASP A 102 7.79 -15.32 26.88
C ASP A 102 7.27 -15.89 28.20
N ILE A 103 6.23 -16.72 28.14
CA ILE A 103 5.72 -17.47 29.30
C ILE A 103 6.81 -18.40 29.87
N LEU A 104 7.45 -19.21 29.04
CA LEU A 104 8.51 -20.12 29.48
C LEU A 104 9.66 -19.34 30.13
N LYS A 105 10.10 -18.24 29.51
CA LYS A 105 11.15 -17.36 30.08
C LYS A 105 10.76 -16.76 31.42
N PHE A 106 9.49 -16.39 31.62
CA PHE A 106 9.00 -15.90 32.90
C PHE A 106 9.14 -16.97 33.99
N PHE A 107 8.76 -18.21 33.70
CA PHE A 107 8.89 -19.33 34.63
C PHE A 107 10.36 -19.74 34.88
N THR A 108 11.25 -19.62 33.88
CA THR A 108 12.67 -19.93 34.08
C THR A 108 13.44 -18.81 34.79
N ASN A 109 13.10 -17.53 34.57
CA ASN A 109 13.78 -16.39 35.23
C ASN A 109 13.30 -16.14 36.65
N LYS A 110 12.03 -16.44 36.96
CA LYS A 110 11.56 -16.50 38.35
C LYS A 110 11.84 -17.90 38.88
N GLY A 111 13.08 -18.16 39.25
CA GLY A 111 13.53 -19.45 39.77
C GLY A 111 12.59 -20.02 40.85
N CYS A 112 11.66 -20.85 40.43
CA CYS A 112 11.06 -21.87 41.25
C CYS A 112 11.74 -23.15 40.81
N LEU A 113 12.69 -23.62 41.64
CA LEU A 113 13.25 -24.96 41.57
C LEU A 113 12.11 -25.96 41.75
N ILE A 114 11.39 -26.27 40.67
CA ILE A 114 10.54 -27.44 40.64
C ILE A 114 11.45 -28.58 40.22
N TYR A 115 12.11 -29.18 41.21
CA TYR A 115 12.67 -30.51 41.06
C TYR A 115 11.50 -31.46 40.76
N PHE A 116 11.45 -31.97 39.53
CA PHE A 116 10.61 -33.11 39.20
C PHE A 116 11.29 -34.36 39.78
N TYR A 117 10.70 -34.94 40.82
CA TYR A 117 10.67 -36.39 41.01
C TYR A 117 9.39 -36.92 40.36
#